data_AF-A0A961JS13-F1
#
_entry.id   AF-A0A961JS13-F1
#
_cell.length_a   1.000
_cell.length_b   1.000
_cell.length_c   1.000
_cell.angle_alpha   90.00
_cell.angle_beta   90.00
_cell.angle_gamma   90.00
#
_symmetry.space_group_name_H-M   'P 1'
#
loop_
_entity.id
_entity.type
_entity.pdbx_description
1 polymer ?
#
loop_
_entity_poly.entity_id
_entity_poly.type
_entity_poly.pdbx_seq_one_letter_code
_entity_poly.pdbx_strand_id
1 'polypeptide(L)'
;MTIEITLTETKLKALKRGFSLHFPTMKSSHRTELAARGLGFRTYASLLARLREDDEVTARVTPEPAAAFGEQIGFEVLETDLYDAVSEFSRSSPGAA
;
A
#
# COMPACT_ATOMS: atom_id res chain seq x y z
N MET A 1 11.14 0.48 11.66
CA MET A 1 11.31 -0.84 10.99
C MET A 1 11.43 -0.57 9.50
N THR A 2 12.30 -1.24 8.75
CA THR A 2 12.39 -1.05 7.29
C THR A 2 11.81 -2.28 6.61
N ILE A 3 10.68 -2.11 5.91
CA ILE A 3 10.07 -3.15 5.06
C ILE A 3 10.20 -2.71 3.61
N GLU A 4 10.67 -3.61 2.76
CA GLU A 4 10.60 -3.48 1.31
C GLU A 4 9.66 -4.54 0.76
N ILE A 5 8.86 -4.16 -0.23
CA ILE A 5 7.98 -5.09 -0.93
C ILE A 5 8.14 -4.96 -2.43
N THR A 6 7.96 -6.08 -3.10
CA THR A 6 7.99 -6.15 -4.55
C THR A 6 6.58 -6.41 -5.08
N LEU A 7 6.08 -5.46 -5.88
CA LEU A 7 4.73 -5.40 -6.40
C LEU A 7 4.70 -5.62 -7.91
N THR A 8 3.77 -6.45 -8.35
CA THR A 8 3.32 -6.56 -9.74
C THR A 8 1.84 -6.14 -9.82
N GLU A 9 1.31 -5.92 -11.03
CA GLU A 9 -0.11 -5.59 -11.18
C GLU A 9 -1.03 -6.67 -10.61
N THR A 10 -0.64 -7.95 -10.72
CA THR A 10 -1.35 -9.09 -10.11
C THR A 10 -1.34 -9.00 -8.58
N LYS A 11 -0.18 -8.72 -8.00
CA LYS A 11 0.03 -8.58 -6.54
C LYS A 11 -0.66 -7.35 -5.95
N LEU A 12 -0.93 -6.32 -6.75
CA LEU A 12 -1.64 -5.13 -6.33
C LEU A 12 -3.06 -5.41 -5.79
N LYS A 13 -3.73 -6.46 -6.30
CA LYS A 13 -5.04 -6.87 -5.78
C LYS A 13 -4.95 -7.41 -4.34
N ALA A 14 -3.89 -8.17 -4.03
CA ALA A 14 -3.65 -8.69 -2.69
C ALA A 14 -3.32 -7.55 -1.71
N LEU A 15 -2.50 -6.58 -2.13
CA LEU A 15 -2.23 -5.37 -1.34
C LEU A 15 -3.53 -4.61 -1.00
N LYS A 16 -4.38 -4.35 -1.99
CA LYS A 16 -5.67 -3.67 -1.77
C LYS A 16 -6.56 -4.43 -0.77
N ARG A 17 -6.52 -5.76 -0.79
CA ARG A 17 -7.24 -6.59 0.18
C ARG A 17 -6.70 -6.40 1.59
N GLY A 18 -5.39 -6.43 1.79
CA GLY A 18 -4.76 -6.12 3.09
C GLY A 18 -5.25 -4.78 3.64
N PHE A 19 -5.17 -3.72 2.83
CA PHE A 19 -5.67 -2.40 3.22
C PHE A 19 -7.18 -2.37 3.51
N SER A 20 -8.00 -3.20 2.85
CA SER A 20 -9.43 -3.28 3.16
C SER A 20 -9.74 -3.92 4.52
N LEU A 21 -8.87 -4.82 4.99
CA LEU A 21 -9.00 -5.47 6.30
C LEU A 21 -8.61 -4.52 7.44
N HIS A 22 -7.55 -3.73 7.24
CA HIS A 22 -7.01 -2.82 8.25
C HIS A 22 -7.71 -1.45 8.27
N PHE A 23 -8.26 -1.01 7.13
CA PHE A 23 -8.97 0.28 7.01
C PHE A 23 -10.40 0.09 6.47
N PRO A 24 -11.26 -0.67 7.17
CA PRO A 24 -12.57 -1.08 6.64
C PRO A 24 -13.54 0.10 6.47
N THR A 25 -13.38 1.15 7.27
CA THR A 25 -14.24 2.35 7.26
C THR A 25 -13.86 3.37 6.18
N MET A 26 -12.68 3.25 5.58
CA MET A 26 -12.26 4.13 4.49
C MET A 26 -12.98 3.78 3.19
N LYS A 27 -13.16 4.77 2.30
CA LYS A 27 -13.60 4.52 0.92
C LYS A 27 -12.53 3.72 0.17
N SER A 28 -12.93 2.94 -0.82
CA SER A 28 -11.99 2.15 -1.64
C SER A 28 -10.93 3.02 -2.31
N SER A 29 -11.30 4.19 -2.83
CA SER A 29 -10.38 5.18 -3.42
C SER A 29 -9.37 5.73 -2.42
N HIS A 30 -9.82 6.00 -1.19
CA HIS A 30 -8.93 6.46 -0.12
C HIS A 30 -7.93 5.37 0.27
N ARG A 31 -8.37 4.11 0.38
CA ARG A 31 -7.44 2.99 0.66
C ARG A 31 -6.38 2.82 -0.41
N THR A 32 -6.74 2.95 -1.69
CA THR A 32 -5.76 2.83 -2.78
C THR A 32 -4.76 3.97 -2.79
N GLU A 33 -5.21 5.19 -2.48
CA GLU A 33 -4.33 6.36 -2.37
C GLU A 33 -3.41 6.25 -1.15
N LEU A 34 -3.96 5.82 0.00
CA LEU A 34 -3.22 5.53 1.22
C LEU A 34 -2.14 4.48 0.98
N ALA A 35 -2.49 3.37 0.32
CA ALA A 35 -1.54 2.31 -0.01
C ALA A 35 -0.41 2.81 -0.91
N ALA A 36 -0.71 3.60 -1.93
CA ALA A 36 0.31 4.15 -2.81
C ALA A 36 1.27 5.09 -2.06
N ARG A 37 0.73 5.96 -1.21
CA ARG A 37 1.52 6.87 -0.37
C ARG A 37 2.37 6.14 0.66
N GLY A 38 1.84 5.06 1.22
CA GLY A 38 2.57 4.17 2.12
C GLY A 38 3.73 3.43 1.45
N LEU A 39 3.79 3.45 0.12
CA LEU A 39 4.85 2.87 -0.72
C LEU A 39 5.73 3.94 -1.36
N GLY A 40 5.63 5.20 -0.92
CA GLY A 40 6.45 6.30 -1.43
C GLY A 40 5.96 6.92 -2.73
N PHE A 41 4.77 6.54 -3.23
CA PHE A 41 4.18 7.14 -4.42
C PHE A 41 3.29 8.33 -4.05
N ARG A 42 3.33 9.38 -4.87
CA ARG A 42 2.49 10.57 -4.64
C ARG A 42 1.00 10.27 -4.76
N THR A 43 0.64 9.37 -5.68
CA THR A 43 -0.74 8.98 -5.97
C THR A 43 -0.84 7.51 -6.38
N TYR A 44 -2.03 6.94 -6.27
CA TYR A 44 -2.31 5.62 -6.82
C TYR A 44 -2.10 5.55 -8.34
N ALA A 45 -2.40 6.64 -9.07
CA ALA A 45 -2.14 6.73 -10.50
C ALA A 45 -0.64 6.63 -10.84
N SER A 46 0.23 7.26 -10.05
CA SER A 46 1.69 7.15 -10.25
C SER A 46 2.24 5.75 -9.99
N LEU A 47 1.68 5.03 -9.02
CA LEU A 47 2.02 3.61 -8.80
C LEU A 47 1.60 2.75 -10.00
N LEU A 48 0.38 2.97 -10.52
CA LEU A 48 -0.10 2.24 -11.69
C LEU A 48 0.72 2.54 -12.95
N ALA A 49 1.11 3.80 -13.17
CA ALA A 49 1.97 4.16 -14.29
C ALA A 49 3.29 3.41 -14.21
N ARG A 50 3.93 3.42 -13.04
CA ARG A 50 5.19 2.71 -12.81
C ARG A 50 5.07 1.19 -13.02
N LEU A 51 4.01 0.57 -12.51
CA LEU A 51 3.77 -0.88 -12.70
C LEU A 51 3.59 -1.27 -14.17
N ARG A 52 3.08 -0.35 -15.01
CA ARG A 52 2.93 -0.58 -16.46
C ARG A 52 4.22 -0.38 -17.23
N GLU A 53 5.15 0.40 -16.69
CA GLU A 53 6.46 0.67 -17.30
C GLU A 53 7.44 -0.48 -17.01
N ASP A 54 7.50 -0.94 -15.76
CA ASP A 54 8.57 -1.82 -15.29
C ASP A 54 8.13 -3.28 -15.01
N ASP A 55 6.85 -3.63 -15.22
CA ASP A 55 6.16 -4.90 -14.85
C ASP A 55 6.18 -5.23 -13.34
N GLU A 56 7.21 -4.80 -12.63
CA GLU A 56 7.44 -5.00 -11.21
C GLU A 56 8.06 -3.75 -10.56
N VAL A 57 7.69 -3.50 -9.30
CA VAL A 57 8.13 -2.33 -8.53
C VAL A 57 8.55 -2.78 -7.14
N THR A 58 9.82 -2.56 -6.80
CA THR A 58 10.27 -2.65 -5.41
C THR A 58 10.10 -1.29 -4.74
N ALA A 59 9.32 -1.28 -3.67
CA ALA A 59 9.00 -0.08 -2.91
C ALA A 59 9.31 -0.28 -1.43
N ARG A 60 9.92 0.74 -0.82
CA ARG A 60 10.10 0.82 0.63
C ARG A 60 8.81 1.33 1.26
N VAL A 61 8.36 0.67 2.33
CA VAL A 61 7.24 1.17 3.13
C VAL A 61 7.67 2.46 3.83
N THR A 62 6.92 3.53 3.57
CA THR A 62 7.10 4.87 4.12
C THR A 62 5.79 5.29 4.77
N PRO A 63 5.64 5.10 6.10
CA PRO A 63 4.36 5.36 6.75
C PRO A 63 3.94 6.84 6.77
N GLU A 64 4.91 7.76 6.78
CA GLU A 64 4.69 9.18 7.05
C GLU A 64 3.80 9.86 5.97
N PRO A 65 4.04 9.66 4.65
CA PRO A 65 3.15 10.22 3.63
C PRO A 65 1.73 9.64 3.67
N ALA A 66 1.57 8.40 4.12
CA ALA A 66 0.26 7.77 4.29
C ALA A 66 -0.47 8.30 5.53
N ALA A 67 0.22 8.45 6.66
CA ALA A 67 -0.32 9.06 7.87
C ALA A 67 -0.79 10.49 7.62
N ALA A 68 0.03 11.31 6.96
CA ALA A 68 -0.33 12.67 6.57
C ALA A 68 -1.56 12.72 5.64
N PHE A 69 -1.68 11.75 4.72
CA PHE A 69 -2.88 11.64 3.90
C PHE A 69 -4.10 11.24 4.71
N GLY A 70 -3.97 10.28 5.61
CA GLY A 70 -5.03 9.87 6.54
C GLY A 70 -5.62 11.06 7.28
N GLU A 71 -4.75 11.87 7.91
CA GLU A 71 -5.16 13.08 8.63
C GLU A 71 -5.93 14.04 7.72
N GLN A 72 -5.42 14.28 6.50
CA GLN A 72 -6.08 15.14 5.50
C GLN A 72 -7.52 14.68 5.18
N ILE A 73 -7.78 13.38 5.18
CA ILE A 73 -9.10 12.81 4.89
C ILE A 73 -9.91 12.45 6.16
N GLY A 74 -9.45 12.85 7.34
CA GLY A 74 -10.15 12.67 8.61
C GLY A 74 -10.02 11.27 9.22
N PHE A 75 -8.94 10.55 8.92
CA PHE A 75 -8.64 9.24 9.47
C PHE A 75 -7.31 9.25 10.22
N GLU A 76 -7.30 8.70 11.43
CA GLU A 76 -6.05 8.35 12.10
C GLU A 76 -5.48 7.09 11.44
N VAL A 77 -4.20 7.14 11.07
CA VAL A 77 -3.48 6.01 10.48
C VAL A 77 -2.19 5.85 11.25
N LEU A 78 -2.11 4.77 12.03
CA LEU A 78 -0.91 4.45 12.79
C LEU A 78 0.13 3.79 11.87
N GLU A 79 1.41 3.99 12.16
CA GLU A 79 2.47 3.31 11.42
C GLU A 79 2.33 1.78 11.49
N THR A 80 1.89 1.27 12.64
CA THR A 80 1.62 -0.17 12.86
C THR A 80 0.55 -0.69 11.92
N ASP A 81 -0.54 0.08 11.69
CA ASP A 81 -1.62 -0.35 10.80
C ASP A 81 -1.14 -0.48 9.35
N LEU A 82 -0.24 0.41 8.93
CA LEU A 82 0.42 0.36 7.62
C LEU A 82 1.33 -0.86 7.49
N TYR A 83 2.18 -1.11 8.50
CA TYR A 83 3.05 -2.28 8.49
C TYR A 83 2.25 -3.58 8.51
N ASP A 84 1.16 -3.65 9.26
CA ASP A 84 0.29 -4.83 9.31
C ASP A 84 -0.44 -5.05 7.99
N ALA A 85 -1.00 -3.99 7.40
CA ALA A 85 -1.65 -4.06 6.09
C ALA A 85 -0.71 -4.53 4.97
N VAL A 86 0.56 -4.12 5.02
CA VAL A 86 1.59 -4.58 4.09
C VAL A 86 2.08 -6.00 4.42
N SER A 87 2.21 -6.35 5.69
CA SER A 87 2.61 -7.71 6.10
C SER A 87 1.54 -8.75 5.74
N GLU A 88 0.27 -8.39 5.78
CA GLU A 88 -0.84 -9.22 5.31
C GLU A 88 -0.70 -9.53 3.81
N PHE A 89 -0.23 -8.58 3.01
CA PHE A 89 0.12 -8.81 1.61
C PHE A 89 1.25 -9.84 1.44
N SER A 90 2.33 -9.72 2.23
CA SER A 90 3.45 -10.65 2.19
C SER A 90 3.05 -12.08 2.59
N ARG A 91 2.11 -12.22 3.54
CA ARG A 91 1.55 -13.52 3.94
C ARG A 91 0.60 -14.11 2.90
N SER A 92 -0.11 -13.26 2.17
CA SER A 92 -1.10 -13.66 1.14
C SER A 92 -0.48 -13.97 -0.22
N SER A 93 0.81 -13.66 -0.42
CA SER A 93 1.55 -13.90 -1.65
C SER A 93 2.59 -15.00 -1.39
N PRO A 94 2.25 -16.30 -1.54
CA PRO A 94 3.28 -17.32 -1.50
C PRO A 94 4.30 -17.03 -2.60
N GLY A 95 5.58 -17.06 -2.24
CA GLY A 95 6.67 -16.83 -3.17
C GLY A 95 6.51 -17.71 -4.41
N ALA A 96 6.71 -17.10 -5.58
CA ALA A 96 7.12 -17.84 -6.75
C ALA A 96 8.49 -18.45 -6.40
N ALA A 97 8.46 -19.72 -6.00
CA ALA A 97 9.59 -20.62 -6.14
C ALA A 97 9.59 -21.19 -7.56
#